data_AF-A0A9D4SMY3-F1
#
_entry.id   AF-A0A9D4SMY3-F1
#
_cell.length_a   1.000
_cell.length_b   1.000
_cell.length_c   1.000
_cell.angle_alpha   90.00
_cell.angle_beta   90.00
_cell.angle_gamma   90.00
#
_symmetry.space_group_name_H-M   'P 1'
#
loop_
_entity.id
_entity.type
_entity.pdbx_description
1 polymer ?
#
loop_
_entity_poly.entity_id
_entity_poly.type
_entity_poly.pdbx_seq_one_letter_code
_entity_poly.pdbx_strand_id
1 'polypeptide(L)'
;MVVTRSSRKKVTVRTQERIKALAAASGEAPVKIVQQVTASVPASSNQHLQHLPKDEALRQIVRRKRKADCPHEPSAVQELIVEGEFRTTLDGRDFLRCDCTSPDGAQASDLLRWWEDNYLLGKSRHGVAGGNSTVIIRSPPIFPPSLWNVLALTQDGFPRGNNAVQALHRRWEILVGAKHVSVFRLITTMKREQARVEDDIEGAIRGQPRRSQSKKQRLRESRLAAALANWDNECCTTSREAKAIEDFNRHTRSKE
;
A
#
# COMPACT_ATOMS: atom_id res chain seq x y z
N MET A 1 34.60 -40.47 14.76
CA MET A 1 35.01 -40.22 13.36
C MET A 1 34.80 -38.75 13.01
N VAL A 2 35.86 -38.01 12.68
CA VAL A 2 35.75 -36.59 12.30
C VAL A 2 35.32 -36.48 10.85
N VAL A 3 34.12 -35.96 10.59
CA VAL A 3 33.62 -35.76 9.23
C VAL A 3 34.42 -34.63 8.56
N THR A 4 35.11 -34.96 7.46
CA THR A 4 35.89 -33.98 6.69
C THR A 4 34.99 -32.89 6.09
N ARG A 5 35.52 -31.66 5.97
CA ARG A 5 34.80 -30.48 5.44
C ARG A 5 34.29 -30.71 4.00
N SER A 6 35.01 -31.51 3.22
CA SER A 6 34.63 -31.92 1.85
C SER A 6 33.40 -32.83 1.84
N SER A 7 33.33 -33.81 2.73
CA SER A 7 32.18 -34.72 2.85
C SER A 7 30.90 -33.97 3.25
N ARG A 8 31.01 -32.99 4.16
CA ARG A 8 29.89 -32.13 4.58
C ARG A 8 29.26 -31.35 3.43
N LYS A 9 30.08 -30.69 2.60
CA LYS A 9 29.62 -29.92 1.44
C LYS A 9 28.88 -30.79 0.42
N LYS A 10 29.38 -32.01 0.17
CA LYS A 10 28.76 -32.96 -0.77
C LYS A 10 27.35 -33.36 -0.32
N VAL A 11 27.14 -33.59 0.97
CA VAL A 11 25.81 -33.95 1.52
C VAL A 11 24.83 -32.77 1.43
N THR A 12 25.28 -31.54 1.71
CA THR A 12 24.43 -30.35 1.61
C THR A 12 23.96 -30.11 0.18
N VAL A 13 24.87 -30.21 -0.79
CA VAL A 13 24.55 -30.05 -2.23
C VAL A 13 23.56 -31.11 -2.68
N ARG A 14 23.80 -32.39 -2.36
CA ARG A 14 22.87 -33.49 -2.68
C ARG A 14 21.48 -33.28 -2.10
N THR A 15 21.39 -32.76 -0.88
CA THR A 15 20.10 -32.47 -0.23
C THR A 15 19.37 -31.33 -0.94
N GLN A 16 20.08 -30.27 -1.32
CA GLN A 16 19.51 -29.17 -2.11
C GLN A 16 19.07 -29.61 -3.50
N GLU A 17 19.82 -30.49 -4.17
CA GLU A 17 19.45 -31.07 -5.46
C GLU A 17 18.16 -31.89 -5.37
N ARG A 18 18.01 -32.71 -4.32
CA ARG A 18 16.76 -33.46 -4.06
C ARG A 18 15.57 -32.53 -3.80
N ILE A 19 15.77 -31.43 -3.05
CA ILE A 19 14.74 -30.41 -2.85
C ILE A 19 14.35 -29.75 -4.17
N LYS A 20 15.32 -29.40 -5.03
CA LYS A 20 15.05 -28.80 -6.34
C LYS A 20 14.28 -29.75 -7.26
N ALA A 21 14.62 -31.05 -7.25
CA ALA A 21 13.94 -32.06 -8.06
C ALA A 21 12.47 -32.23 -7.62
N LEU A 22 12.22 -32.37 -6.31
CA LEU A 22 10.85 -32.45 -5.78
C LEU A 22 10.06 -31.15 -5.97
N ALA A 23 10.71 -29.99 -5.88
CA ALA A 23 10.08 -28.70 -6.11
C ALA A 23 9.55 -28.53 -7.54
N ALA A 24 10.22 -29.16 -8.52
CA ALA A 24 9.82 -29.16 -9.93
C ALA A 24 8.72 -30.20 -10.21
N ALA A 25 8.75 -31.35 -9.54
CA ALA A 25 7.81 -32.45 -9.77
C ALA A 25 6.49 -32.33 -8.97
N SER A 26 6.49 -31.61 -7.83
CA SER A 26 5.34 -31.54 -6.91
C SER A 26 4.84 -30.10 -6.70
N GLY A 27 3.52 -29.94 -6.60
CA GLY A 27 2.84 -28.68 -6.23
C GLY A 27 2.71 -28.46 -4.72
N GLU A 28 3.24 -29.35 -3.87
CA GLU A 28 3.06 -29.28 -2.42
C GLU A 28 3.66 -28.02 -1.78
N ALA A 29 3.19 -27.67 -0.57
CA ALA A 29 3.73 -26.53 0.17
C ALA A 29 5.25 -26.70 0.43
N PRO A 30 6.08 -25.64 0.32
CA PRO A 30 7.53 -25.73 0.52
C PRO A 30 7.95 -26.37 1.85
N VAL A 31 7.14 -26.23 2.91
CA VAL A 31 7.37 -26.87 4.22
C VAL A 31 7.33 -28.39 4.11
N LYS A 32 6.34 -28.95 3.40
CA LYS A 32 6.15 -30.41 3.26
C LYS A 32 7.31 -31.03 2.48
N ILE A 33 7.74 -30.38 1.40
CA ILE A 33 8.87 -30.84 0.59
C ILE A 33 10.17 -30.87 1.40
N VAL A 34 10.45 -29.83 2.17
CA VAL A 34 11.65 -29.79 3.02
C VAL A 34 11.60 -30.85 4.12
N GLN A 35 10.44 -31.04 4.77
CA GLN A 35 10.24 -32.07 5.78
C GLN A 35 10.40 -33.48 5.21
N GLN A 36 9.82 -33.77 4.04
CA GLN A 36 9.94 -35.06 3.36
C GLN A 36 11.40 -35.40 3.01
N VAL A 37 12.14 -34.43 2.46
CA VAL A 37 13.55 -34.64 2.13
C VAL A 37 14.37 -34.86 3.41
N THR A 38 14.12 -34.07 4.44
CA THR A 38 14.86 -34.13 5.71
C THR A 38 14.58 -35.43 6.47
N ALA A 39 13.34 -35.90 6.47
CA ALA A 39 12.94 -37.17 7.09
C ALA A 39 13.51 -38.40 6.35
N SER A 40 13.79 -38.28 5.05
CA SER A 40 14.37 -39.36 4.24
C SER A 40 15.89 -39.51 4.40
N VAL A 41 16.54 -38.67 5.21
CA VAL A 41 17.98 -38.76 5.48
C VAL A 41 18.20 -39.77 6.61
N PRO A 42 19.05 -40.81 6.42
CA PRO A 42 19.30 -41.83 7.45
C PRO A 42 19.83 -41.22 8.75
N ALA A 43 19.46 -41.79 9.90
CA ALA A 43 19.84 -41.28 11.22
C ALA A 43 21.37 -41.17 11.44
N SER A 44 22.16 -42.00 10.76
CA SER A 44 23.64 -41.95 10.74
C SER A 44 24.19 -40.66 10.12
N SER A 45 23.37 -39.94 9.34
CA SER A 45 23.67 -38.64 8.73
C SER A 45 23.06 -37.44 9.47
N ASN A 46 22.41 -37.64 10.64
CA ASN A 46 21.81 -36.55 11.42
C ASN A 46 22.83 -35.49 11.87
N GLN A 47 24.10 -35.88 12.06
CA GLN A 47 25.18 -34.92 12.35
C GLN A 47 25.40 -33.91 11.21
N HIS A 48 24.98 -34.22 9.98
CA HIS A 48 25.03 -33.31 8.83
C HIS A 48 23.84 -32.36 8.74
N LEU A 49 22.70 -32.67 9.39
CA LEU A 49 21.52 -31.78 9.41
C LEU A 49 21.81 -30.46 10.15
N GLN A 50 22.75 -30.49 11.10
CA GLN A 50 23.24 -29.28 11.79
C GLN A 50 24.01 -28.31 10.86
N HIS A 51 24.41 -28.77 9.67
CA HIS A 51 25.14 -27.99 8.68
C HIS A 51 24.29 -27.60 7.46
N LEU A 52 23.00 -27.95 7.44
CA LEU A 52 22.08 -27.45 6.42
C LEU A 52 21.84 -25.94 6.62
N PRO A 53 21.57 -25.21 5.53
CA PRO A 53 21.00 -23.87 5.63
C PRO A 53 19.73 -23.88 6.49
N LYS A 54 19.43 -22.76 7.14
CA LYS A 54 18.19 -22.60 7.91
C LYS A 54 16.99 -23.02 7.07
N ASP A 55 15.97 -23.55 7.73
CA ASP A 55 14.78 -24.11 7.12
C ASP A 55 14.07 -23.14 6.14
N GLU A 56 14.09 -21.84 6.46
CA GLU A 56 13.59 -20.80 5.55
C GLU A 56 14.40 -20.65 4.27
N ALA A 57 15.73 -20.81 4.33
CA ALA A 57 16.58 -20.79 3.15
C ALA A 57 16.30 -21.99 2.23
N LEU A 58 16.00 -23.16 2.80
CA LEU A 58 15.57 -24.33 2.02
C LEU A 58 14.19 -24.11 1.37
N ARG A 59 13.25 -23.50 2.09
CA ARG A 59 11.96 -23.10 1.51
C ARG A 59 12.12 -22.06 0.39
N GLN A 60 13.07 -21.13 0.52
CA GLN A 60 13.37 -20.16 -0.53
C GLN A 60 13.94 -20.82 -1.79
N ILE A 61 14.67 -21.94 -1.68
CA ILE A 61 15.11 -22.71 -2.85
C ILE A 61 13.89 -23.24 -3.63
N VAL A 62 12.89 -23.79 -2.94
CA VAL A 62 11.63 -24.25 -3.55
C VAL A 62 10.90 -23.11 -4.24
N ARG A 63 10.71 -21.97 -3.55
CA ARG A 63 10.03 -20.78 -4.10
C ARG A 63 10.74 -20.24 -5.35
N ARG A 64 12.07 -20.13 -5.29
CA ARG A 64 12.89 -19.67 -6.43
C ARG A 64 12.83 -20.63 -7.60
N LYS A 65 12.88 -21.94 -7.37
CA LYS A 65 12.82 -22.92 -8.44
C LYS A 65 11.47 -22.89 -9.15
N ARG A 66 10.37 -22.73 -8.40
CA ARG A 66 9.03 -22.55 -8.98
C ARG A 66 8.88 -21.22 -9.71
N LYS A 67 9.44 -20.13 -9.17
CA LYS A 67 9.41 -18.80 -9.82
C LYS A 67 10.27 -18.75 -11.09
N ALA A 68 11.32 -19.55 -11.20
CA ALA A 68 12.16 -19.61 -12.40
C ALA A 68 11.39 -20.07 -13.65
N ASP A 69 10.36 -20.89 -13.46
CA ASP A 69 9.52 -21.41 -14.54
C ASP A 69 8.25 -20.54 -14.74
N CYS A 70 8.05 -19.49 -13.92
CA CYS A 70 6.98 -18.51 -14.11
C CYS A 70 7.44 -17.34 -14.99
N PRO A 71 6.56 -16.78 -15.83
CA PRO A 71 6.88 -15.58 -16.60
C PRO A 71 7.30 -14.43 -15.67
N HIS A 72 8.16 -13.54 -16.19
CA HIS A 72 8.66 -12.39 -15.44
C HIS A 72 7.49 -11.51 -15.00
N GLU A 73 7.43 -11.18 -13.71
CA GLU A 73 6.50 -10.16 -13.23
C GLU A 73 6.86 -8.84 -13.93
N PRO A 74 5.92 -8.18 -14.62
CA PRO A 74 6.22 -6.98 -15.39
C PRO A 74 6.79 -5.91 -14.47
N SER A 75 7.95 -5.38 -14.87
CA SER A 75 8.71 -4.41 -14.09
C SER A 75 8.28 -2.98 -14.38
N ALA A 76 7.58 -2.78 -15.49
CA ALA A 76 6.95 -1.55 -15.93
C ALA A 76 5.50 -1.80 -16.37
N VAL A 77 4.67 -0.74 -16.34
CA VAL A 77 3.24 -0.81 -16.73
C VAL A 77 3.07 -1.28 -18.17
N GLN A 78 4.01 -0.91 -19.04
CA GLN A 78 4.04 -1.26 -20.46
C GLN A 78 4.29 -2.75 -20.73
N GLU A 79 4.83 -3.48 -19.74
CA GLU A 79 5.10 -4.92 -19.85
C GLU A 79 3.93 -5.79 -19.35
N LEU A 80 2.90 -5.17 -18.73
CA LEU A 80 1.74 -5.86 -18.19
C LEU A 80 0.74 -6.16 -19.32
N ILE A 81 0.84 -7.36 -19.91
CA ILE A 81 -0.12 -7.86 -20.88
C ILE A 81 -1.25 -8.56 -20.12
N VAL A 82 -2.39 -7.89 -19.94
CA VAL A 82 -3.60 -8.50 -19.38
C VAL A 82 -4.39 -9.16 -20.49
N GLU A 83 -4.37 -10.49 -20.55
CA GLU A 83 -5.07 -11.27 -21.57
C GLU A 83 -6.45 -11.81 -21.12
N GLY A 84 -7.32 -12.09 -22.09
CA GLY A 84 -8.56 -12.85 -21.89
C GLY A 84 -9.61 -12.16 -21.00
N GLU A 85 -10.24 -12.96 -20.14
CA GLU A 85 -11.32 -12.55 -19.22
C GLU A 85 -10.90 -11.48 -18.21
N PHE A 86 -9.60 -11.24 -18.02
CA PHE A 86 -9.11 -10.21 -17.12
C PHE A 86 -9.08 -8.81 -17.77
N ARG A 87 -9.18 -8.76 -19.11
CA ARG A 87 -9.27 -7.51 -19.86
C ARG A 87 -10.70 -6.99 -19.93
N THR A 88 -11.69 -7.87 -19.79
CA THR A 88 -13.12 -7.56 -19.99
C THR A 88 -13.93 -7.84 -18.74
N THR A 89 -15.03 -7.13 -18.58
CA THR A 89 -16.05 -7.37 -17.55
C THR A 89 -16.96 -8.52 -17.98
N LEU A 90 -17.80 -9.02 -17.06
CA LEU A 90 -18.77 -10.09 -17.36
C LEU A 90 -19.77 -9.71 -18.48
N ASP A 91 -19.95 -8.42 -18.72
CA ASP A 91 -20.77 -7.87 -19.82
C ASP A 91 -19.95 -7.60 -21.10
N GLY A 92 -18.69 -8.06 -21.15
CA GLY A 92 -17.80 -7.95 -22.32
C GLY A 92 -17.13 -6.59 -22.51
N ARG A 93 -17.20 -5.66 -21.55
CA ARG A 93 -16.58 -4.32 -21.67
C ARG A 93 -15.18 -4.29 -21.08
N ASP A 94 -14.25 -3.56 -21.69
CA ASP A 94 -12.87 -3.45 -21.18
C ASP A 94 -12.84 -2.93 -19.72
N PHE A 95 -12.28 -3.73 -18.82
CA PHE A 95 -12.22 -3.47 -17.37
C PHE A 95 -11.01 -2.63 -16.96
N LEU A 96 -9.86 -2.85 -17.61
CA LEU A 96 -8.60 -2.14 -17.32
C LEU A 96 -8.27 -1.19 -18.47
N ARG A 97 -8.80 0.03 -18.38
CA ARG A 97 -8.48 1.13 -19.30
C ARG A 97 -7.22 1.82 -18.79
N CYS A 98 -6.05 1.32 -19.20
CA CYS A 98 -4.80 2.02 -18.97
C CYS A 98 -4.76 3.24 -19.90
N ASP A 99 -4.50 4.39 -19.31
CA ASP A 99 -4.35 5.72 -19.91
C ASP A 99 -5.65 6.44 -20.28
N CYS A 100 -5.81 7.63 -19.69
CA CYS A 100 -6.91 8.57 -19.88
C CYS A 100 -7.00 9.13 -21.32
N THR A 101 -6.11 8.71 -22.21
CA THR A 101 -6.10 9.11 -23.62
C THR A 101 -6.97 8.15 -24.43
N SER A 102 -8.28 8.34 -24.30
CA SER A 102 -9.20 7.91 -25.34
C SER A 102 -8.91 8.73 -26.61
N PRO A 103 -8.83 8.13 -27.81
CA PRO A 103 -8.85 8.90 -29.06
C PRO A 103 -10.12 9.76 -29.18
N ASP A 104 -11.20 9.35 -28.50
CA ASP A 104 -12.41 10.13 -28.31
C ASP A 104 -12.42 10.76 -26.91
N GLY A 105 -11.92 12.00 -26.78
CA GLY A 105 -11.86 12.77 -25.53
C GLY A 105 -13.23 13.01 -24.82
N ALA A 106 -14.34 12.60 -25.44
CA ALA A 106 -15.69 12.69 -24.88
C ALA A 106 -15.91 11.80 -23.64
N GLN A 107 -15.32 10.60 -23.59
CA GLN A 107 -15.60 9.68 -22.48
C GLN A 107 -14.80 10.01 -21.19
N ALA A 108 -13.60 10.54 -21.33
CA ALA A 108 -12.80 11.00 -20.19
C ALA A 108 -13.38 12.28 -19.56
N SER A 109 -13.90 13.18 -20.41
CA SER A 109 -14.60 14.38 -19.95
C SER A 109 -15.94 14.06 -19.27
N ASP A 110 -16.68 13.04 -19.71
CA ASP A 110 -17.88 12.58 -19.02
C ASP A 110 -17.58 12.04 -17.62
N LEU A 111 -16.50 11.26 -17.46
CA LEU A 111 -16.05 10.77 -16.15
C LEU A 111 -15.58 11.91 -15.24
N LEU A 112 -14.79 12.85 -15.76
CA LEU A 112 -14.34 14.02 -15.00
C LEU A 112 -15.51 14.88 -14.56
N ARG A 113 -16.47 15.14 -15.46
CA ARG A 113 -17.70 15.87 -15.12
C ARG A 113 -18.51 15.15 -14.04
N TRP A 114 -18.67 13.83 -14.16
CA TRP A 114 -19.33 13.04 -13.12
C TRP A 114 -18.59 13.13 -11.78
N TRP A 115 -17.26 13.05 -11.80
CA TRP A 115 -16.45 13.12 -10.59
C TRP A 115 -16.52 14.51 -9.93
N GLU A 116 -16.43 15.58 -10.74
CA GLU A 116 -16.62 16.96 -10.29
C GLU A 116 -18.00 17.16 -9.65
N ASP A 117 -19.06 16.66 -10.29
CA ASP A 117 -20.43 16.81 -9.81
C ASP A 117 -20.75 15.97 -8.55
N ASN A 118 -20.01 14.88 -8.29
CA ASN A 118 -20.29 14.02 -7.13
C ASN A 118 -19.33 14.24 -5.94
N TYR A 119 -18.07 14.59 -6.20
CA TYR A 119 -17.01 14.59 -5.18
C TYR A 119 -16.32 15.95 -4.97
N LEU A 120 -16.30 16.85 -5.96
CA LEU A 120 -15.66 18.16 -5.82
C LEU A 120 -16.65 19.32 -5.64
N LEU A 121 -17.40 19.62 -6.70
CA LEU A 121 -18.23 20.81 -6.85
C LEU A 121 -19.69 20.56 -6.46
N GLY A 122 -20.15 19.31 -6.58
CA GLY A 122 -21.53 18.95 -6.35
C GLY A 122 -22.45 19.21 -7.55
N LYS A 123 -23.60 18.54 -7.58
CA LYS A 123 -24.52 18.54 -8.74
C LYS A 123 -25.13 19.92 -8.98
N SER A 124 -25.07 20.37 -10.23
CA SER A 124 -25.75 21.59 -10.67
C SER A 124 -27.27 21.41 -10.66
N ARG A 125 -27.98 22.33 -10.01
CA ARG A 125 -29.44 22.43 -10.01
C ARG A 125 -29.83 23.80 -10.55
N HIS A 126 -30.86 23.85 -11.39
CA HIS A 126 -31.43 25.12 -11.80
C HIS A 126 -32.33 25.64 -10.67
N GLY A 127 -31.98 26.80 -10.13
CA GLY A 127 -32.81 27.55 -9.21
C GLY A 127 -33.53 28.67 -9.95
N VAL A 128 -34.74 29.01 -9.51
CA VAL A 128 -35.44 30.21 -9.97
C VAL A 128 -35.04 31.34 -9.02
N ALA A 129 -34.28 32.32 -9.52
CA ALA A 129 -34.13 33.58 -8.80
C ALA A 129 -35.30 34.51 -9.16
N GLY A 130 -35.71 35.35 -8.23
CA GLY A 130 -36.82 36.28 -8.43
C GLY A 130 -36.61 37.15 -9.68
N GLY A 131 -37.52 37.02 -10.65
CA GLY A 131 -37.52 37.71 -11.93
C GLY A 131 -36.71 37.00 -13.01
N ASN A 132 -37.39 36.24 -13.90
CA ASN A 132 -36.98 35.64 -15.19
C ASN A 132 -35.53 35.14 -15.42
N SER A 133 -34.70 35.05 -14.39
CA SER A 133 -33.28 34.75 -14.49
C SER A 133 -33.01 33.41 -13.82
N THR A 134 -32.61 32.44 -14.64
CA THR A 134 -32.24 31.11 -14.16
C THR A 134 -30.86 31.18 -13.51
N VAL A 135 -30.79 30.96 -12.19
CA VAL A 135 -29.51 30.90 -11.47
C VAL A 135 -29.12 29.43 -11.29
N ILE A 136 -27.91 29.08 -11.72
CA ILE A 136 -27.36 27.74 -11.50
C ILE A 136 -26.84 27.67 -10.06
N ILE A 137 -27.47 26.86 -9.23
CA ILE A 137 -27.07 26.62 -7.82
C ILE A 137 -26.52 25.21 -7.73
N ARG A 138 -25.30 25.03 -7.23
CA ARG A 138 -24.74 23.69 -6.97
C ARG A 138 -25.12 23.20 -5.57
N SER A 139 -25.67 21.99 -5.48
CA SER A 139 -25.85 21.33 -4.18
C SER A 139 -24.51 20.82 -3.67
N PRO A 140 -24.20 20.88 -2.37
CA PRO A 140 -22.96 20.31 -1.83
C PRO A 140 -22.75 18.85 -2.26
N PRO A 141 -21.50 18.44 -2.54
CA PRO A 141 -21.18 17.05 -2.88
C PRO A 141 -21.58 16.10 -1.74
N ILE A 142 -22.00 14.88 -2.09
CA ILE A 142 -22.41 13.85 -1.11
C ILE A 142 -21.24 13.51 -0.17
N PHE A 143 -20.03 13.50 -0.73
CA PHE A 143 -18.79 13.28 -0.01
C PHE A 143 -17.87 14.47 -0.26
N PRO A 144 -17.90 15.52 0.59
CA PRO A 144 -17.09 16.71 0.38
C PRO A 144 -15.59 16.37 0.48
N PRO A 145 -14.72 17.12 -0.21
CA PRO A 145 -13.28 16.89 -0.14
C PRO A 145 -12.73 16.89 1.29
N SER A 146 -13.30 17.67 2.20
CA SER A 146 -12.92 17.66 3.62
C SER A 146 -13.06 16.29 4.30
N LEU A 147 -13.90 15.39 3.78
CA LEU A 147 -14.12 14.05 4.34
C LEU A 147 -13.08 13.03 3.86
N TRP A 148 -12.68 13.08 2.60
CA TRP A 148 -11.86 12.05 1.96
C TRP A 148 -10.47 12.52 1.53
N ASN A 149 -10.24 13.83 1.47
CA ASN A 149 -8.94 14.39 1.13
C ASN A 149 -8.00 14.27 2.34
N VAL A 150 -6.86 13.64 2.12
CA VAL A 150 -5.84 13.38 3.15
C VAL A 150 -4.63 14.32 2.99
N LEU A 151 -4.74 15.34 2.13
CA LEU A 151 -3.67 16.29 1.84
C LEU A 151 -3.21 17.03 3.11
N ALA A 152 -4.14 17.63 3.85
CA ALA A 152 -3.82 18.36 5.09
C ALA A 152 -3.11 17.47 6.11
N LEU A 153 -3.64 16.26 6.34
CA LEU A 153 -3.02 15.27 7.21
C LEU A 153 -1.62 14.88 6.73
N THR A 154 -1.39 14.84 5.43
CA THR A 154 -0.07 14.52 4.86
C THR A 154 0.91 15.68 5.00
N GLN A 155 0.46 16.93 4.81
CA GLN A 155 1.26 18.14 5.02
C GLN A 155 1.71 18.26 6.48
N ASP A 156 0.81 17.98 7.42
CA ASP A 156 1.10 18.01 8.85
C ASP A 156 1.87 16.77 9.35
N GLY A 157 2.10 15.78 8.48
CA GLY A 157 2.77 14.53 8.84
C GLY A 157 1.94 13.62 9.76
N PHE A 158 0.63 13.83 9.85
CA PHE A 158 -0.27 12.98 10.62
C PHE A 158 -0.53 11.63 9.94
N PRO A 159 -0.89 10.59 10.72
CA PRO A 159 -1.26 9.30 10.16
C PRO A 159 -2.51 9.39 9.28
N ARG A 160 -2.38 8.94 8.03
CA ARG A 160 -3.44 8.98 7.00
C ARG A 160 -4.56 7.95 7.15
N GLY A 161 -4.38 6.96 8.02
CA GLY A 161 -5.27 5.80 8.08
C GLY A 161 -5.47 5.28 9.49
N ASN A 162 -6.43 4.36 9.63
CA ASN A 162 -6.94 3.91 10.92
C ASN A 162 -6.03 2.91 11.66
N ASN A 163 -4.77 2.76 11.24
CA ASN A 163 -3.85 1.74 11.76
C ASN A 163 -3.61 1.90 13.27
N ALA A 164 -3.55 3.14 13.76
CA ALA A 164 -3.35 3.42 15.18
C ALA A 164 -4.53 2.94 16.02
N VAL A 165 -5.77 3.21 15.59
CA VAL A 165 -6.98 2.75 16.27
C VAL A 165 -7.12 1.24 16.17
N GLN A 166 -6.83 0.64 15.02
CA GLN A 166 -6.83 -0.83 14.88
C GLN A 166 -5.80 -1.48 15.82
N ALA A 167 -4.61 -0.90 15.93
CA ALA A 167 -3.59 -1.38 16.86
C ALA A 167 -4.05 -1.23 18.32
N LEU A 168 -4.69 -0.11 18.65
CA LEU A 168 -5.30 0.12 19.97
C LEU A 168 -6.38 -0.93 20.25
N HIS A 169 -7.32 -1.17 19.33
CA HIS A 169 -8.38 -2.17 19.48
C HIS A 169 -7.82 -3.57 19.70
N ARG A 170 -6.82 -3.99 18.91
CA ARG A 170 -6.15 -5.29 19.11
C ARG A 170 -5.50 -5.39 20.49
N ARG A 171 -4.83 -4.32 20.91
CA ARG A 171 -4.20 -4.26 22.24
C ARG A 171 -5.24 -4.28 23.36
N TRP A 172 -6.35 -3.58 23.17
CA TRP A 172 -7.49 -3.55 24.07
C TRP A 172 -8.10 -4.94 24.25
N GLU A 173 -8.34 -5.64 23.14
CA GLU A 173 -8.83 -7.02 23.15
C GLU A 173 -7.91 -7.95 23.97
N ILE A 174 -6.59 -7.79 23.83
CA ILE A 174 -5.59 -8.54 24.60
C ILE A 174 -5.63 -8.19 26.10
N LEU A 175 -5.68 -6.90 26.45
CA LEU A 175 -5.63 -6.43 27.84
C LEU A 175 -6.89 -6.77 28.63
N VAL A 176 -8.03 -6.62 27.98
CA VAL A 176 -9.33 -6.95 28.54
C VAL A 176 -9.46 -8.47 28.66
N GLY A 177 -9.10 -9.19 27.59
CA GLY A 177 -8.92 -10.64 27.58
C GLY A 177 -10.16 -11.45 27.94
N ALA A 178 -11.36 -10.86 27.80
CA ALA A 178 -12.63 -11.49 28.18
C ALA A 178 -13.77 -11.02 27.27
N LYS A 179 -14.68 -11.94 26.94
CA LYS A 179 -15.88 -11.65 26.12
C LYS A 179 -16.91 -10.79 26.87
N HIS A 180 -16.98 -10.93 28.19
CA HIS A 180 -17.84 -10.16 29.07
C HIS A 180 -17.03 -9.64 30.24
N VAL A 181 -17.06 -8.33 30.44
CA VAL A 181 -16.16 -7.61 31.33
C VAL A 181 -17.02 -6.80 32.27
N SER A 182 -16.74 -6.84 33.58
CA SER A 182 -17.44 -5.96 34.51
C SER A 182 -17.05 -4.51 34.24
N VAL A 183 -17.96 -3.57 34.52
CA VAL A 183 -17.71 -2.13 34.37
C VAL A 183 -16.45 -1.69 35.14
N PHE A 184 -16.24 -2.23 36.34
CA PHE A 184 -15.05 -1.91 37.14
C PHE A 184 -13.76 -2.45 36.49
N ARG A 185 -13.80 -3.65 35.90
CA ARG A 185 -12.65 -4.19 35.16
C ARG A 185 -12.37 -3.35 33.92
N LEU A 186 -13.40 -2.91 33.20
CA LEU A 186 -13.27 -1.99 32.07
C LEU A 186 -12.57 -0.68 32.48
N ILE A 187 -13.06 -0.04 33.55
CA ILE A 187 -12.51 1.23 34.04
C ILE A 187 -11.06 1.07 34.49
N THR A 188 -10.74 0.00 35.22
CA THR A 188 -9.36 -0.26 35.66
C THR A 188 -8.42 -0.53 34.49
N THR A 189 -8.87 -1.23 33.45
CA THR A 189 -8.09 -1.41 32.22
C THR A 189 -7.89 -0.10 31.45
N MET A 190 -8.92 0.77 31.37
CA MET A 190 -8.80 2.09 30.76
C MET A 190 -7.76 2.95 31.49
N LYS A 191 -7.80 2.97 32.83
CA LYS A 191 -6.82 3.73 33.63
C LYS A 191 -5.39 3.25 33.42
N ARG A 192 -5.17 1.94 33.30
CA ARG A 192 -3.84 1.38 32.98
C ARG A 192 -3.36 1.78 31.60
N GLU A 193 -4.26 1.78 30.62
CA GLU A 193 -3.95 2.22 29.26
C GLU A 193 -3.60 3.70 29.19
N GLN A 194 -4.37 4.53 29.89
CA GLN A 194 -4.09 5.96 30.03
C GLN A 194 -2.71 6.20 30.64
N ALA A 195 -2.42 5.58 31.80
CA ALA A 195 -1.12 5.74 32.47
C ALA A 195 0.06 5.40 31.55
N ARG A 196 -0.03 4.30 30.81
CA ARG A 196 1.02 3.93 29.84
C ARG A 196 1.16 4.96 28.71
N VAL A 197 0.06 5.48 28.19
CA VAL A 197 0.11 6.49 27.12
C VAL A 197 0.71 7.79 27.64
N GLU A 198 0.37 8.19 28.86
CA GLU A 198 0.98 9.34 29.54
C GLU A 198 2.48 9.15 29.72
N ASP A 199 2.93 7.97 30.13
CA ASP A 199 4.36 7.62 30.21
C ASP A 199 5.05 7.73 28.83
N ASP A 200 4.42 7.20 27.77
CA ASP A 200 4.93 7.29 26.40
C ASP A 200 5.02 8.77 25.92
N ILE A 201 4.03 9.61 26.29
CA ILE A 201 4.01 11.05 25.97
C ILE A 201 5.11 11.77 26.74
N GLU A 202 5.24 11.53 28.04
CA GLU A 202 6.26 12.17 28.87
C GLU A 202 7.66 11.77 28.42
N GLY A 203 7.88 10.49 28.08
CA GLY A 203 9.12 10.03 27.48
C GLY A 203 9.45 10.76 26.18
N ALA A 204 8.45 11.00 25.32
CA ALA A 204 8.63 11.78 24.10
C ALA A 204 8.97 13.26 24.37
N ILE A 205 8.35 13.87 25.38
CA ILE A 205 8.67 15.25 25.83
C ILE A 205 10.11 15.33 26.35
N ARG A 206 10.56 14.30 27.09
CA ARG A 206 11.96 14.16 27.57
C ARG A 206 12.97 13.85 26.47
N GLY A 207 12.55 13.74 25.21
CA GLY A 207 13.43 13.44 24.08
C GLY A 207 13.91 12.00 24.01
N GLN A 208 13.24 11.06 24.68
CA GLN A 208 13.57 9.64 24.56
C GLN A 208 13.40 9.18 23.10
N PRO A 209 14.26 8.28 22.61
CA PRO A 209 14.18 7.80 21.24
C PRO A 209 12.86 7.06 21.03
N ARG A 210 12.05 7.55 20.07
CA ARG A 210 10.83 6.86 19.67
C ARG A 210 11.17 5.48 19.10
N ARG A 211 10.22 4.55 19.21
CA ARG A 211 10.33 3.24 18.54
C ARG A 211 10.65 3.46 17.06
N SER A 212 11.72 2.82 16.59
CA SER A 212 12.21 2.99 15.23
C SER A 212 11.12 2.60 14.23
N GLN A 213 10.78 3.53 13.34
CA GLN A 213 9.91 3.23 12.20
C GLN A 213 10.65 2.34 11.20
N SER A 214 9.90 1.44 10.56
CA SER A 214 10.42 0.62 9.48
C SER A 214 11.05 1.48 8.39
N LYS A 215 12.21 1.06 7.87
CA LYS A 215 12.90 1.73 6.75
C LYS A 215 11.97 1.94 5.55
N LYS A 216 11.10 0.97 5.26
CA LYS A 216 10.10 1.06 4.19
C LYS A 216 9.10 2.19 4.42
N GLN A 217 8.62 2.35 5.65
CA GLN A 217 7.67 3.39 6.01
C GLN A 217 8.32 4.77 5.92
N ARG A 218 9.51 4.93 6.50
CA ARG A 218 10.28 6.19 6.42
C ARG A 218 10.50 6.62 4.97
N LEU A 219 10.94 5.70 4.11
CA LEU A 219 11.14 5.99 2.69
C LEU A 219 9.85 6.41 1.98
N ARG A 220 8.72 5.77 2.32
CA ARG A 220 7.41 6.16 1.77
C ARG A 220 7.03 7.58 2.18
N GLU A 221 7.17 7.93 3.45
CA GLU A 221 6.88 9.29 3.92
C GLU A 221 7.80 10.32 3.26
N SER A 222 9.09 10.02 3.13
CA SER A 222 10.04 10.91 2.43
C SER A 222 9.65 11.14 0.96
N ARG A 223 9.19 10.10 0.26
CA ARG A 223 8.72 10.23 -1.14
C ARG A 223 7.45 11.08 -1.24
N LEU A 224 6.53 10.95 -0.29
CA LEU A 224 5.29 11.74 -0.28
C LEU A 224 5.58 13.21 0.05
N ALA A 225 6.47 13.48 1.01
CA ALA A 225 6.92 14.83 1.31
C ALA A 225 7.60 15.50 0.10
N ALA A 226 8.45 14.77 -0.62
CA ALA A 226 9.09 15.27 -1.84
C ALA A 226 8.06 15.57 -2.95
N ALA A 227 7.06 14.70 -3.12
CA ALA A 227 5.98 14.91 -4.09
C ALA A 227 5.16 16.15 -3.77
N LEU A 228 4.83 16.40 -2.49
CA LEU A 228 4.12 17.60 -2.07
C LEU A 228 4.94 18.88 -2.29
N ALA A 229 6.23 18.85 -1.94
CA ALA A 229 7.12 19.99 -2.18
C ALA A 229 7.24 20.34 -3.68
N ASN A 230 7.24 19.32 -4.55
CA ASN A 230 7.25 19.54 -5.99
C ASN A 230 5.89 20.01 -6.52
N TRP A 231 4.78 19.51 -5.95
CA TRP A 231 3.43 19.92 -6.34
C TRP A 231 3.19 21.41 -6.14
N ASP A 232 3.67 21.97 -5.02
CA ASP A 232 3.60 23.42 -4.78
C ASP A 232 4.41 24.20 -5.82
N ASN A 233 5.54 23.67 -6.28
CA ASN A 233 6.37 24.32 -7.30
C ASN A 233 5.71 24.31 -8.68
N GLU A 234 5.08 23.20 -9.09
CA GLU A 234 4.41 23.05 -10.39
C GLU A 234 3.06 23.81 -10.48
N CYS A 235 2.33 23.90 -9.37
CA CYS A 235 1.12 24.74 -9.30
C CYS A 235 1.48 26.25 -9.30
N CYS A 236 2.64 26.63 -8.76
CA CYS A 236 3.07 28.02 -8.71
C CYS A 236 3.63 28.50 -10.06
N THR A 237 4.24 27.62 -10.88
CA THR A 237 4.64 27.96 -12.26
C THR A 237 3.44 28.15 -13.18
N THR A 238 2.46 27.24 -13.14
CA THR A 238 1.21 27.35 -13.92
C THR A 238 0.39 28.59 -13.54
N SER A 239 0.35 28.96 -12.25
CA SER A 239 -0.32 30.19 -11.78
C SER A 239 0.42 31.48 -12.21
N ARG A 240 1.77 31.46 -12.25
CA ARG A 240 2.58 32.58 -12.76
C ARG A 240 2.47 32.74 -14.27
N GLU A 241 2.43 31.65 -15.03
CA GLU A 241 2.21 31.65 -16.48
C GLU A 241 0.80 32.13 -16.83
N ALA A 242 -0.23 31.68 -16.11
CA ALA A 242 -1.60 32.15 -16.28
C ALA A 242 -1.71 33.67 -16.02
N LYS A 243 -1.07 34.18 -14.96
CA LYS A 243 -1.05 35.61 -14.64
C LYS A 243 -0.26 36.43 -15.68
N ALA A 244 0.85 35.90 -16.19
CA ALA A 244 1.63 36.53 -17.25
C ALA A 244 0.85 36.63 -18.58
N ILE A 245 0.07 35.60 -18.92
CA ILE A 245 -0.81 35.60 -20.09
C ILE A 245 -1.96 36.61 -19.91
N GLU A 246 -2.54 36.69 -18.72
CA GLU A 246 -3.60 37.64 -18.41
C GLU A 246 -3.11 39.11 -18.45
N ASP A 247 -1.92 39.38 -17.90
CA ASP A 247 -1.30 40.70 -17.95
C ASP A 247 -0.86 41.10 -19.38
N PHE A 248 -0.41 40.14 -20.20
CA PHE A 248 -0.13 40.34 -21.62
C PHE A 248 -1.40 40.70 -22.41
N ASN A 249 -2.49 39.96 -22.21
CA ASN A 249 -3.78 40.22 -22.84
C ASN A 249 -4.42 41.56 -22.41
N ARG A 250 -4.13 42.02 -21.18
CA ARG A 250 -4.56 43.35 -20.69
C ARG A 250 -3.79 44.47 -21.39
N HIS A 251 -2.51 44.28 -21.69
CA HIS A 251 -1.68 45.25 -22.40
C HIS A 251 -2.02 45.35 -23.89
N THR A 252 -2.43 44.25 -24.54
CA THR A 252 -2.84 44.26 -25.94
C THR A 252 -4.22 44.90 -26.14
N ARG A 253 -5.17 44.68 -25.22
CA ARG A 253 -6.49 45.34 -25.24
C ARG A 253 -6.48 46.84 -24.92
N SER A 254 -5.40 47.37 -24.35
CA SER A 254 -5.26 48.80 -24.06
C SER A 254 -4.64 49.59 -25.23
N LYS A 255 -4.28 48.91 -26.33
CA LYS A 255 -3.66 49.51 -27.53
C LYS A 255 -4.58 49.52 -28.76
N GLU A 256 -5.82 49.09 -28.61
CA GLU A 256 -6.94 49.34 -29.54
C GLU A 256 -7.82 50.45 -28.98
#